data_AF-A0AAW1JHN3-F1
#
_entry.id   AF-A0AAW1JHN3-F1
#
_cell.length_a   1.000
_cell.length_b   1.000
_cell.length_c   1.000
_cell.angle_alpha   90.00
_cell.angle_beta   90.00
_cell.angle_gamma   90.00
#
_symmetry.space_group_name_H-M   'P 1'
#
loop_
_entity.id
_entity.type
_entity.pdbx_description
1 polymer ?
#
loop_
_entity_poly.entity_id
_entity_poly.type
_entity_poly.pdbx_seq_one_letter_code
_entity_poly.pdbx_strand_id
1 'polypeptide(L)'
;MYPSSTFRIPDTLIGKDWVEEILKNGRVKGDEIQEMIKSECIIKNTLHDEEVANSLIDIGGDDEDIKLAFKIVNYVKHMGPYGVSTAELKKQFLFKTHNLELYEITNLLIKIGMFFRTGVRDIRLVHVSENETWTIGLDDERPISEINLNSLGIRLKLMPWVRINGTLNLKVLQNWMYVILAHCLSCPFATLTNLMKRFNIMKPVDIFSLLEYLQTLDCLRIYTYVDSKRTTLLSEFAVLEERPANILDDFETIFVETDKIAIIKMGALRYKGQTDIDIPFEE
;
A
#
# COMPACT_ATOMS: atom_id res chain seq x y z
N MET A 1 -15.75 -29.56 7.54
CA MET A 1 -14.92 -29.73 6.32
C MET A 1 -15.56 -28.87 5.23
N TYR A 2 -15.20 -27.59 5.14
CA TYR A 2 -15.73 -26.75 4.05
C TYR A 2 -14.99 -27.13 2.77
N PRO A 3 -15.68 -27.46 1.67
CA PRO A 3 -15.01 -27.68 0.41
C PRO A 3 -14.29 -26.37 0.07
N SER A 4 -13.00 -26.46 -0.24
CA SER A 4 -12.28 -25.32 -0.80
C SER A 4 -12.95 -24.98 -2.12
N SER A 5 -13.86 -24.01 -2.11
CA SER A 5 -14.44 -23.43 -3.31
C SER A 5 -13.34 -22.60 -3.98
N THR A 6 -12.36 -23.29 -4.54
CA THR A 6 -11.37 -22.74 -5.45
C THR A 6 -12.15 -22.24 -6.66
N PHE A 7 -12.31 -20.93 -6.78
CA PHE A 7 -12.72 -20.30 -8.02
C PHE A 7 -11.73 -20.74 -9.11
N ARG A 8 -12.21 -21.58 -10.03
CA ARG A 8 -11.50 -21.93 -11.26
C ARG A 8 -12.15 -21.15 -12.38
N ILE A 9 -11.32 -20.56 -13.24
CA ILE A 9 -11.82 -19.93 -14.47
C ILE A 9 -12.58 -21.02 -15.24
N PRO A 10 -13.82 -20.77 -15.67
CA PRO A 10 -14.59 -21.73 -16.44
C PRO A 10 -13.79 -22.26 -17.64
N ASP A 11 -13.76 -23.58 -17.83
CA ASP A 11 -13.01 -24.23 -18.91
C ASP A 11 -13.43 -23.72 -20.31
N THR A 12 -14.64 -23.16 -20.43
CA THR A 12 -15.18 -22.53 -21.64
C THR A 12 -14.52 -21.21 -22.03
N LEU A 13 -13.76 -20.60 -21.12
CA LEU A 13 -13.03 -19.35 -21.35
C LEU A 13 -11.55 -19.58 -21.65
N ILE A 14 -11.03 -20.78 -21.38
CA ILE A 14 -9.63 -21.15 -21.61
C ILE A 14 -9.41 -21.33 -23.12
N GLY A 15 -8.35 -20.74 -23.67
CA GLY A 15 -8.02 -20.77 -25.10
C GLY A 15 -8.59 -19.62 -25.94
N LYS A 16 -9.22 -18.61 -25.31
CA LYS A 16 -9.50 -17.33 -25.96
C LYS A 16 -8.32 -16.39 -25.77
N ASP A 17 -7.83 -15.78 -26.84
CA ASP A 17 -6.65 -14.90 -26.85
C ASP A 17 -6.69 -13.83 -25.74
N TRP A 18 -7.83 -13.16 -25.56
CA TRP A 18 -8.01 -12.13 -24.54
C TRP A 18 -7.98 -12.67 -23.10
N VAL A 19 -8.37 -13.93 -22.88
CA VAL A 19 -8.31 -14.57 -21.55
C VAL A 19 -6.87 -14.96 -21.24
N GLU A 20 -6.13 -15.48 -22.22
CA GLU A 20 -4.72 -15.82 -22.06
C GLU A 20 -3.86 -14.59 -21.78
N GLU A 21 -4.19 -13.45 -22.41
CA GLU A 21 -3.55 -12.16 -22.11
C GLU A 21 -3.81 -11.72 -20.66
N ILE A 22 -5.06 -11.80 -20.19
CA ILE A 22 -5.40 -11.50 -18.78
C ILE A 22 -4.65 -12.43 -17.82
N LEU A 23 -4.52 -13.71 -18.17
CA LEU A 23 -3.82 -14.69 -17.35
C LEU A 23 -2.31 -14.42 -17.28
N LYS A 24 -1.69 -14.07 -18.42
CA LYS A 24 -0.28 -13.69 -18.48
C LYS A 24 -0.02 -12.42 -17.68
N ASN A 25 -0.87 -11.41 -17.84
CA ASN A 25 -0.76 -10.14 -17.13
C ASN A 25 -1.00 -10.29 -15.62
N GLY A 26 -1.95 -11.14 -15.23
CA GLY A 26 -2.24 -11.43 -13.82
C GLY A 26 -1.06 -12.03 -13.07
N ARG A 27 -0.19 -12.79 -13.75
CA ARG A 27 1.02 -13.36 -13.14
C ARG A 27 2.08 -12.30 -12.86
N VAL A 28 2.38 -11.47 -13.86
CA VAL A 28 3.35 -10.37 -13.72
C VAL A 28 2.92 -9.43 -12.59
N LYS A 29 1.63 -9.07 -12.57
CA LYS A 29 1.05 -8.23 -11.50
C LYS A 29 1.05 -8.91 -10.14
N GLY A 30 0.93 -10.24 -10.10
CA GLY A 30 1.06 -11.02 -8.88
C GLY A 30 2.46 -10.95 -8.28
N ASP A 31 3.49 -11.03 -9.13
CA ASP A 31 4.89 -10.88 -8.70
C ASP A 31 5.18 -9.44 -8.27
N GLU A 32 4.64 -8.42 -8.96
CA GLU A 32 4.71 -7.01 -8.55
C GLU A 32 4.11 -6.79 -7.15
N ILE A 33 2.94 -7.38 -6.87
CA ILE A 33 2.32 -7.29 -5.53
C ILE A 33 3.18 -7.94 -4.46
N GLN A 34 3.84 -9.05 -4.78
CA GLN A 34 4.75 -9.69 -3.83
C GLN A 34 5.96 -8.81 -3.52
N GLU A 35 6.54 -8.17 -4.53
CA GLU A 35 7.64 -7.21 -4.33
C GLU A 35 7.17 -5.96 -3.56
N MET A 36 5.96 -5.47 -3.81
CA MET A 36 5.36 -4.40 -2.98
C MET A 36 5.26 -4.83 -1.52
N ILE A 37 4.70 -6.01 -1.25
CA ILE A 37 4.55 -6.53 0.12
C ILE A 37 5.92 -6.73 0.78
N LYS A 38 6.91 -7.26 0.05
CA LYS A 38 8.29 -7.42 0.54
C LYS A 38 8.88 -6.08 0.97
N SER A 39 8.81 -5.06 0.11
CA SER A 39 9.34 -3.73 0.37
C SER A 39 8.68 -3.06 1.58
N GLU A 40 7.39 -3.29 1.80
CA GLU A 40 6.67 -2.72 2.95
C GLU A 40 6.86 -3.49 4.25
N CYS A 41 7.14 -4.78 4.16
CA CYS A 41 7.21 -5.68 5.30
C CYS A 41 8.61 -5.77 5.88
N ILE A 42 9.62 -5.77 5.01
CA ILE A 42 11.04 -5.87 5.39
C ILE A 42 11.59 -4.46 5.57
N ILE A 43 11.85 -4.09 6.81
CA ILE A 43 12.48 -2.81 7.13
C ILE A 43 13.97 -3.07 7.30
N LYS A 44 14.74 -2.63 6.30
CA LYS A 44 16.21 -2.61 6.34
C LYS A 44 16.66 -1.29 6.97
N ASN A 45 17.52 -1.34 7.97
CA ASN A 45 18.07 -0.15 8.63
C ASN A 45 19.17 0.57 7.81
N THR A 46 19.26 0.35 6.50
CA THR A 46 20.23 1.00 5.62
C THR A 46 19.74 2.39 5.22
N LEU A 47 20.12 3.39 6.01
CA LEU A 47 19.85 4.80 5.73
C LEU A 47 21.04 5.38 4.95
N HIS A 48 20.84 5.65 3.66
CA HIS A 48 21.79 6.41 2.86
C HIS A 48 21.11 7.66 2.30
N ASP A 49 21.37 8.81 2.93
CA ASP A 49 20.90 10.13 2.48
C ASP A 49 21.29 10.42 1.01
N GLU A 50 22.37 9.81 0.54
CA GLU A 50 22.83 9.85 -0.85
C GLU A 50 21.89 9.12 -1.82
N GLU A 51 21.29 7.99 -1.41
CA GLU A 51 20.31 7.26 -2.24
C GLU A 51 19.02 8.06 -2.41
N VAL A 52 18.63 8.80 -1.38
CA VAL A 52 17.46 9.70 -1.42
C VAL A 52 17.70 10.85 -2.38
N ALA A 53 18.86 11.49 -2.31
CA ALA A 53 19.22 12.56 -3.22
C ALA A 53 19.27 12.07 -4.68
N ASN A 54 19.93 10.94 -4.94
CA ASN A 54 20.02 10.36 -6.29
C ASN A 54 18.63 9.98 -6.84
N SER A 55 17.79 9.34 -6.03
CA SER A 55 16.44 8.94 -6.45
C SER A 55 15.51 10.13 -6.69
N LEU A 56 15.70 11.25 -6.00
CA LEU A 56 14.95 12.50 -6.25
C LEU A 56 15.38 13.15 -7.56
N ILE A 57 16.68 13.16 -7.85
CA ILE A 57 17.23 13.68 -9.11
C ILE A 57 16.71 12.84 -10.30
N ASP A 58 16.64 11.52 -10.17
CA ASP A 58 16.13 10.62 -11.21
C ASP A 58 14.66 10.89 -11.57
N ILE A 59 13.87 11.38 -10.63
CA ILE A 59 12.44 11.74 -10.82
C ILE A 59 12.28 13.19 -11.36
N GLY A 60 13.40 13.92 -11.51
CA GLY A 60 13.40 15.31 -11.98
C GLY A 60 13.25 16.34 -10.87
N GLY A 61 13.52 15.97 -9.62
CA GLY A 61 13.55 16.88 -8.48
C GLY A 61 14.73 17.85 -8.54
N ASP A 62 14.53 19.04 -7.96
CA ASP A 62 15.59 20.04 -7.82
C ASP A 62 16.23 20.04 -6.41
N ASP A 63 17.24 20.89 -6.21
CA ASP A 63 17.92 21.04 -4.91
C ASP A 63 16.96 21.51 -3.79
N GLU A 64 15.85 22.19 -4.11
CA GLU A 64 14.86 22.63 -3.14
C GLU A 64 13.93 21.48 -2.74
N ASP A 65 13.57 20.59 -3.67
CA ASP A 65 12.83 19.35 -3.41
C ASP A 65 13.64 18.41 -2.50
N ILE A 66 14.95 18.33 -2.71
CA ILE A 66 15.87 17.59 -1.81
C ILE A 66 15.87 18.20 -0.42
N LYS A 67 16.01 19.53 -0.29
CA LYS A 67 15.93 20.21 1.01
C LYS A 67 14.57 20.01 1.68
N LEU A 68 13.48 19.99 0.91
CA LEU A 68 12.15 19.72 1.42
C LEU A 68 12.03 18.28 1.93
N ALA A 69 12.51 17.29 1.18
CA ALA A 69 12.54 15.89 1.60
C ALA A 69 13.27 15.73 2.94
N PHE A 70 14.45 16.33 3.09
CA PHE A 70 15.18 16.30 4.37
C PHE A 70 14.45 17.04 5.50
N LYS A 71 13.75 18.14 5.22
CA LYS A 71 12.88 18.82 6.21
C LYS A 71 11.74 17.90 6.67
N ILE A 72 11.11 17.18 5.73
CA ILE A 72 10.04 16.22 6.04
C ILE A 72 10.59 15.07 6.90
N VAL A 73 11.73 14.48 6.52
CA VAL A 73 12.40 13.42 7.29
C VAL A 73 12.70 13.87 8.71
N ASN A 74 13.31 15.05 8.88
CA ASN A 74 13.61 15.59 10.20
C ASN A 74 12.34 15.87 11.03
N TYR A 75 11.28 16.36 10.38
CA TYR A 75 10.00 16.60 11.05
C TYR A 75 9.36 15.30 11.54
N VAL A 76 9.30 14.27 10.70
CA VAL A 76 8.75 12.96 11.07
C VAL A 76 9.60 12.32 12.19
N LYS A 77 10.92 12.44 12.12
CA LYS A 77 11.84 11.96 13.15
C LYS A 77 11.61 12.66 14.50
N HIS A 78 11.39 13.97 14.51
CA HIS A 78 11.09 14.72 15.73
C HIS A 78 9.78 14.29 16.40
N MET A 79 8.81 13.79 15.63
CA MET A 79 7.51 13.34 16.14
C MET A 79 7.58 11.95 16.80
N GLY A 80 8.72 11.24 16.64
CA GLY A 80 9.02 10.00 17.34
C GLY A 80 8.12 8.83 16.95
N PRO A 81 7.82 7.89 17.88
CA PRO A 81 7.22 6.60 17.55
C PRO A 81 5.75 6.70 17.10
N TYR A 82 5.07 7.80 17.39
CA TYR A 82 3.68 8.01 16.97
C TYR A 82 3.54 8.43 15.52
N GLY A 83 4.63 8.88 14.89
CA GLY A 83 4.66 9.36 13.52
C GLY A 83 3.81 10.61 13.29
N VAL A 84 3.65 10.94 12.02
CA VAL A 84 2.89 12.10 11.53
C VAL A 84 1.70 11.62 10.72
N SER A 85 0.51 12.16 10.97
CA SER A 85 -0.65 11.86 10.11
C SER A 85 -0.52 12.56 8.75
N THR A 86 -1.06 11.96 7.71
CA THR A 86 -1.03 12.57 6.37
C THR A 86 -1.73 13.93 6.31
N ALA A 87 -2.77 14.14 7.13
CA ALA A 87 -3.45 15.42 7.28
C ALA A 87 -2.57 16.49 7.96
N GLU A 88 -1.79 16.13 8.99
CA GLU A 88 -0.82 17.02 9.63
C GLU A 88 0.33 17.37 8.69
N LEU A 89 0.84 16.38 7.95
CA LEU A 89 1.89 16.58 6.96
C LEU A 89 1.42 17.55 5.87
N LYS A 90 0.20 17.35 5.34
CA LYS A 90 -0.42 18.29 4.41
C LYS A 90 -0.49 19.70 5.01
N LYS A 91 -0.98 19.87 6.25
CA LYS A 91 -1.09 21.20 6.87
C LYS A 91 0.26 21.92 7.05
N GLN A 92 1.32 21.18 7.38
CA GLN A 92 2.66 21.73 7.59
C GLN A 92 3.38 22.07 6.28
N PHE A 93 3.23 21.23 5.27
CA PHE A 93 4.01 21.29 4.03
C PHE A 93 3.15 21.56 2.79
N LEU A 94 2.01 22.25 2.93
CA LEU A 94 1.11 22.60 1.81
C LEU A 94 1.70 23.68 0.87
N PHE A 95 2.95 23.54 0.47
CA PHE A 95 3.60 24.38 -0.52
C PHE A 95 3.55 23.64 -1.86
N LYS A 96 3.09 24.32 -2.91
CA LYS A 96 3.39 23.90 -4.29
C LYS A 96 4.91 24.06 -4.46
N THR A 97 5.67 22.99 -4.30
CA THR A 97 7.03 22.92 -4.81
C THR A 97 6.99 23.04 -6.33
N HIS A 98 8.04 23.64 -6.91
CA HIS A 98 8.00 24.14 -8.28
C HIS A 98 7.95 23.01 -9.31
N ASN A 99 8.45 21.81 -8.96
CA ASN A 99 8.53 20.65 -9.85
C ASN A 99 7.78 19.41 -9.35
N LEU A 100 7.99 18.98 -8.09
CA LEU A 100 7.36 17.77 -7.56
C LEU A 100 6.22 18.08 -6.58
N GLU A 101 5.15 17.28 -6.62
CA GLU A 101 4.10 17.35 -5.60
C GLU A 101 4.58 16.71 -4.29
N LEU A 102 4.10 17.19 -3.14
CA LEU A 102 4.37 16.61 -1.82
C LEU A 102 4.12 15.09 -1.77
N TYR A 103 3.13 14.62 -2.52
CA TYR A 103 2.82 13.21 -2.68
C TYR A 103 3.97 12.40 -3.30
N GLU A 104 4.61 12.92 -4.34
CA GLU A 104 5.66 12.21 -5.08
C GLU A 104 6.89 12.04 -4.20
N ILE A 105 7.29 13.10 -3.49
CA ILE A 105 8.37 13.07 -2.51
C ILE A 105 8.04 12.07 -1.39
N THR A 106 6.82 12.11 -0.86
CA THR A 106 6.40 11.20 0.22
C THR A 106 6.41 9.74 -0.23
N ASN A 107 5.91 9.46 -1.44
CA ASN A 107 5.93 8.11 -2.01
C ASN A 107 7.34 7.60 -2.25
N LEU A 108 8.26 8.46 -2.70
CA LEU A 108 9.65 8.10 -2.88
C LEU A 108 10.29 7.72 -1.54
N LEU A 109 10.08 8.52 -0.50
CA LEU A 109 10.60 8.23 0.85
C LEU A 109 10.04 6.91 1.42
N ILE A 110 8.81 6.56 1.08
CA ILE A 110 8.23 5.24 1.42
C ILE A 110 8.91 4.12 0.61
N LYS A 111 9.11 4.31 -0.70
CA LYS A 111 9.75 3.31 -1.59
C LYS A 111 11.20 3.01 -1.22
N ILE A 112 11.96 4.04 -0.85
CA ILE A 112 13.35 3.90 -0.36
C ILE A 112 13.36 3.20 1.01
N GLY A 113 12.23 3.20 1.71
CA GLY A 113 12.11 2.60 3.03
C GLY A 113 12.61 3.52 4.14
N MET A 114 12.55 4.85 3.97
CA MET A 114 12.77 5.81 5.07
C MET A 114 11.53 5.95 5.97
N PHE A 115 10.35 5.78 5.39
CA PHE A 115 9.08 5.80 6.10
C PHE A 115 8.33 4.49 5.89
N PHE A 116 7.65 4.03 6.93
CA PHE A 116 6.64 2.99 6.79
C PHE A 116 5.27 3.51 7.22
N ARG A 117 4.24 2.96 6.58
CA ARG A 117 2.83 3.33 6.78
C ARG A 117 2.26 2.57 7.97
N THR A 118 1.69 3.28 8.94
CA THR A 118 0.99 2.69 10.09
C THR A 118 -0.24 3.53 10.46
N GLY A 119 -1.11 3.05 11.34
CA GLY A 119 -2.27 3.81 11.81
C GLY A 119 -3.55 2.99 11.94
N VAL A 120 -4.42 3.46 12.85
CA VAL A 120 -5.71 2.82 13.18
C VAL A 120 -6.90 3.69 12.78
N ARG A 121 -6.71 5.01 12.64
CA ARG A 121 -7.77 5.96 12.25
C ARG A 121 -7.45 6.56 10.88
N ASP A 122 -6.24 7.07 10.75
CA ASP A 122 -5.70 7.70 9.55
C ASP A 122 -4.35 7.08 9.22
N ILE A 123 -3.87 7.27 7.99
CA ILE A 123 -2.49 6.88 7.63
C ILE A 123 -1.51 7.78 8.36
N ARG A 124 -0.56 7.15 9.05
CA ARG A 124 0.58 7.78 9.71
C ARG A 124 1.87 7.28 9.09
N LEU A 125 2.80 8.21 8.93
CA LEU A 125 4.15 7.95 8.47
C LEU A 125 5.06 7.97 9.69
N VAL A 126 5.79 6.87 9.90
CA VAL A 126 6.76 6.73 10.97
C VAL A 126 8.14 6.54 10.34
N HIS A 127 9.13 7.23 10.90
CA HIS A 127 10.52 7.10 10.48
C HIS A 127 11.10 5.75 10.92
N VAL A 128 11.94 5.14 10.07
CA VAL A 128 12.54 3.83 10.33
C VAL A 128 13.35 3.76 11.63
N SER A 129 13.93 4.86 12.11
CA SER A 129 14.60 4.87 13.43
C SER A 129 13.70 4.46 14.58
N GLU A 130 12.39 4.69 14.46
CA GLU A 130 11.39 4.37 15.50
C GLU A 130 10.67 3.03 15.21
N ASN A 131 11.26 2.18 14.37
CA ASN A 131 10.64 0.92 13.94
C ASN A 131 10.43 -0.09 15.07
N GLU A 132 11.15 0.02 16.19
CA GLU A 132 11.12 -0.97 17.26
C GLU A 132 9.72 -1.19 17.83
N THR A 133 8.92 -0.12 17.87
CA THR A 133 7.55 -0.15 18.40
C THR A 133 6.57 -0.87 17.45
N TRP A 134 6.92 -0.97 16.17
CA TRP A 134 6.01 -1.39 15.10
C TRP A 134 6.42 -2.69 14.41
N THR A 135 7.60 -3.23 14.75
CA THR A 135 8.22 -4.35 14.04
C THR A 135 8.77 -5.40 15.00
N ILE A 136 8.85 -6.64 14.53
CA ILE A 136 9.45 -7.76 15.25
C ILE A 136 10.81 -8.07 14.62
N GLY A 137 11.84 -8.30 15.43
CA GLY A 137 13.12 -8.81 14.95
C GLY A 137 12.99 -10.28 14.52
N LEU A 138 13.47 -10.59 13.31
CA LEU A 138 13.62 -11.96 12.86
C LEU A 138 14.98 -12.48 13.38
N ASP A 139 15.03 -12.95 14.63
CA ASP A 139 16.22 -13.64 15.12
C ASP A 139 16.06 -15.15 14.90
N ASP A 140 17.08 -15.76 14.28
CA ASP A 140 17.26 -17.21 14.09
C ASP A 140 17.01 -17.98 15.40
N GLU A 141 16.03 -18.90 15.39
CA GLU A 141 15.84 -20.11 16.23
C GLU A 141 16.42 -20.16 17.67
N ARG A 142 16.60 -19.06 18.39
CA ARG A 142 17.16 -19.08 19.75
C ARG A 142 16.08 -18.93 20.82
N PRO A 143 16.14 -19.72 21.92
CA PRO A 143 15.21 -19.62 23.02
C PRO A 143 15.27 -18.24 23.70
N ILE A 144 14.13 -17.83 24.23
CA ILE A 144 13.74 -16.49 24.72
C ILE A 144 14.68 -15.87 25.79
N SER A 145 15.71 -16.58 26.24
CA SER A 145 16.63 -16.15 27.30
C SER A 145 17.86 -15.37 26.84
N GLU A 146 18.19 -15.32 25.54
CA GLU A 146 19.36 -14.58 25.03
C GLU A 146 19.04 -13.83 23.72
N ILE A 147 18.09 -12.90 23.78
CA ILE A 147 17.75 -12.03 22.63
C ILE A 147 18.83 -10.95 22.52
N ASN A 148 19.77 -11.15 21.61
CA ASN A 148 20.76 -10.14 21.23
C ASN A 148 20.23 -9.42 19.98
N LEU A 149 19.56 -8.28 20.20
CA LEU A 149 18.72 -7.48 19.28
C LEU A 149 19.35 -7.02 17.93
N ASN A 150 20.53 -7.49 17.53
CA ASN A 150 21.36 -6.84 16.51
C ASN A 150 21.97 -7.76 15.44
N SER A 151 21.65 -9.06 15.37
CA SER A 151 22.50 -9.96 14.56
C SER A 151 22.25 -9.97 13.03
N LEU A 152 21.15 -9.40 12.51
CA LEU A 152 21.00 -9.09 11.08
C LEU A 152 20.35 -7.74 10.73
N GLY A 153 19.90 -6.96 11.72
CA GLY A 153 19.34 -5.61 11.49
C GLY A 153 18.04 -5.56 10.66
N ILE A 154 17.44 -6.72 10.37
CA ILE A 154 16.22 -6.86 9.58
C ILE A 154 15.03 -7.02 10.51
N ARG A 155 14.04 -6.14 10.33
CA ARG A 155 12.84 -6.10 11.17
C ARG A 155 11.60 -6.27 10.32
N LEU A 156 10.67 -7.09 10.80
CA LEU A 156 9.44 -7.44 10.11
C LEU A 156 8.28 -6.59 10.62
N LYS A 157 7.63 -5.86 9.72
CA LYS A 157 6.33 -5.22 9.98
C LYS A 157 5.22 -6.26 9.96
N LEU A 158 4.44 -6.32 11.04
CA LEU A 158 3.32 -7.24 11.13
C LEU A 158 2.18 -6.85 10.18
N MET A 159 1.79 -7.79 9.32
CA MET A 159 0.61 -7.69 8.46
C MET A 159 -0.25 -8.95 8.59
N PRO A 160 -1.58 -8.87 8.46
CA PRO A 160 -2.46 -10.03 8.65
C PRO A 160 -2.18 -11.22 7.72
N TRP A 161 -1.57 -10.97 6.57
CA TRP A 161 -1.22 -11.99 5.57
C TRP A 161 0.26 -12.40 5.59
N VAL A 162 1.08 -11.82 6.47
CA VAL A 162 2.49 -12.20 6.60
C VAL A 162 2.67 -13.05 7.85
N ARG A 163 3.32 -14.20 7.70
CA ARG A 163 3.67 -15.09 8.81
C ARG A 163 4.86 -14.54 9.60
N ILE A 164 5.02 -14.98 10.85
CA ILE A 164 6.09 -14.49 11.74
C ILE A 164 7.49 -14.79 11.18
N ASN A 165 7.64 -15.86 10.40
CA ASN A 165 8.88 -16.19 9.69
C ASN A 165 9.16 -15.31 8.46
N GLY A 166 8.38 -14.25 8.24
CA GLY A 166 8.50 -13.43 7.03
C GLY A 166 8.16 -14.21 5.76
N THR A 167 7.14 -15.07 5.79
CA THR A 167 6.60 -15.67 4.55
C THR A 167 5.21 -15.14 4.27
N LEU A 168 4.87 -14.97 2.99
CA LEU A 168 3.57 -14.49 2.57
C LEU A 168 2.54 -15.63 2.56
N ASN A 169 1.49 -15.51 3.36
CA ASN A 169 0.34 -16.40 3.27
C ASN A 169 -0.59 -15.93 2.15
N LEU A 170 -0.28 -16.38 0.93
CA LEU A 170 -1.04 -16.05 -0.28
C LEU A 170 -2.52 -16.37 -0.15
N LYS A 171 -2.88 -17.47 0.52
CA LYS A 171 -4.27 -17.85 0.73
C LYS A 171 -5.03 -16.83 1.58
N VAL A 172 -4.43 -16.36 2.67
CA VAL A 172 -5.04 -15.35 3.55
C VAL A 172 -5.14 -14.01 2.83
N LEU A 173 -4.07 -13.59 2.13
CA LEU A 173 -4.08 -12.38 1.31
C LEU A 173 -5.22 -12.41 0.28
N GLN A 174 -5.30 -13.47 -0.52
CA GLN A 174 -6.31 -13.63 -1.56
C GLN A 174 -7.74 -13.65 -0.99
N ASN A 175 -7.95 -14.33 0.13
CA ASN A 175 -9.27 -14.34 0.78
C ASN A 175 -9.69 -12.93 1.19
N TRP A 176 -8.80 -12.15 1.78
CA TRP A 176 -9.08 -10.76 2.13
C TRP A 176 -9.34 -9.88 0.90
N MET A 177 -8.51 -9.99 -0.13
CA MET A 177 -8.70 -9.29 -1.40
C MET A 177 -10.06 -9.62 -2.03
N TYR A 178 -10.44 -10.91 -2.04
CA TYR A 178 -11.73 -11.35 -2.58
C TYR A 178 -12.92 -10.82 -1.77
N VAL A 179 -12.83 -10.86 -0.44
CA VAL A 179 -13.89 -10.38 0.44
C VAL A 179 -14.11 -8.87 0.27
N ILE A 180 -13.02 -8.09 0.18
CA ILE A 180 -13.10 -6.65 -0.08
C ILE A 180 -13.66 -6.40 -1.48
N LEU A 181 -13.13 -7.07 -2.51
CA LEU A 181 -13.58 -6.89 -3.88
C LEU A 181 -15.08 -7.25 -4.05
N ALA A 182 -15.52 -8.36 -3.47
CA ALA A 182 -16.92 -8.78 -3.50
C ALA A 182 -17.84 -7.75 -2.84
N HIS A 183 -17.40 -7.10 -1.77
CA HIS A 183 -18.13 -6.02 -1.16
C HIS A 183 -18.17 -4.77 -2.05
N CYS A 184 -17.05 -4.36 -2.65
CA CYS A 184 -17.00 -3.23 -3.58
C CYS A 184 -17.90 -3.47 -4.83
N LEU A 185 -18.02 -4.72 -5.29
CA LEU A 185 -18.95 -5.08 -6.37
C LEU A 185 -20.42 -5.05 -5.95
N SER A 186 -20.70 -5.38 -4.68
CA SER A 186 -22.07 -5.36 -4.13
C SER A 186 -22.53 -3.93 -3.80
N CYS A 187 -21.59 -3.04 -3.47
CA CYS A 187 -21.83 -1.65 -3.12
C CYS A 187 -20.94 -0.75 -3.98
N PRO A 188 -21.31 -0.48 -5.25
CA PRO A 188 -20.54 0.41 -6.11
C PRO A 188 -20.50 1.83 -5.54
N PHE A 189 -19.41 2.55 -5.77
CA PHE A 189 -19.18 3.91 -5.27
C PHE A 189 -19.11 4.04 -3.74
N ALA A 190 -18.77 2.95 -3.04
CA ALA A 190 -18.50 3.03 -1.61
C ALA A 190 -17.30 3.95 -1.33
N THR A 191 -17.43 4.80 -0.33
CA THR A 191 -16.30 5.57 0.21
C THR A 191 -15.37 4.66 1.01
N LEU A 192 -14.11 5.04 1.09
CA LEU A 192 -13.12 4.31 1.87
C LEU A 192 -13.51 4.22 3.35
N THR A 193 -14.10 5.28 3.92
CA THR A 193 -14.64 5.27 5.29
C THR A 193 -15.74 4.22 5.50
N ASN A 194 -16.61 4.00 4.52
CA ASN A 194 -17.66 2.98 4.62
C ASN A 194 -17.08 1.56 4.56
N LEU A 195 -16.06 1.35 3.73
CA LEU A 195 -15.30 0.10 3.69
C LEU A 195 -14.63 -0.19 5.05
N MET A 196 -13.96 0.81 5.63
CA MET A 196 -13.29 0.69 6.93
C MET A 196 -14.28 0.40 8.07
N LYS A 197 -15.45 1.05 8.07
CA LYS A 197 -16.52 0.77 9.06
C LYS A 197 -17.03 -0.66 8.94
N ARG A 198 -17.12 -1.21 7.73
CA ARG A 198 -17.56 -2.58 7.49
C ARG A 198 -16.51 -3.60 7.94
N PHE A 199 -15.25 -3.34 7.66
CA PHE A 199 -14.11 -4.22 7.97
C PHE A 199 -13.36 -3.76 9.22
N ASN A 200 -14.09 -3.51 10.31
CA ASN A 200 -13.54 -3.00 11.58
C ASN A 200 -12.52 -3.92 12.29
N ILE A 201 -12.36 -5.17 11.82
CA ILE A 201 -11.38 -6.13 12.32
C ILE A 201 -9.96 -5.78 11.83
N MET A 202 -9.83 -5.14 10.67
CA MET A 202 -8.54 -4.77 10.09
C MET A 202 -8.23 -3.30 10.32
N LYS A 203 -6.95 -2.96 10.38
CA LYS A 203 -6.52 -1.56 10.44
C LYS A 203 -6.84 -0.88 9.11
N PRO A 204 -7.29 0.38 9.12
CA PRO A 204 -7.50 1.17 7.90
C PRO A 204 -6.33 1.16 6.91
N VAL A 205 -5.09 1.18 7.41
CA VAL A 205 -3.89 1.12 6.55
C VAL A 205 -3.77 -0.21 5.81
N ASP A 206 -4.12 -1.32 6.46
CA ASP A 206 -4.10 -2.65 5.84
C ASP A 206 -5.19 -2.73 4.75
N ILE A 207 -6.38 -2.16 5.02
CA ILE A 207 -7.47 -2.07 4.03
C ILE A 207 -7.03 -1.25 2.82
N PHE A 208 -6.39 -0.11 3.05
CA PHE A 208 -5.88 0.74 1.96
C PHE A 208 -4.82 0.01 1.14
N SER A 209 -3.89 -0.70 1.79
CA SER A 209 -2.87 -1.51 1.11
C SER A 209 -3.50 -2.62 0.25
N LEU A 210 -4.55 -3.29 0.74
CA LEU A 210 -5.29 -4.28 -0.05
C LEU A 210 -5.99 -3.67 -1.26
N LEU A 211 -6.51 -2.45 -1.14
CA LEU A 211 -7.09 -1.72 -2.28
C LEU A 211 -6.02 -1.36 -3.31
N GLU A 212 -4.82 -0.93 -2.88
CA GLU A 212 -3.69 -0.71 -3.79
C GLU A 212 -3.32 -1.99 -4.54
N TYR A 213 -3.26 -3.15 -3.87
CA TYR A 213 -2.98 -4.43 -4.55
C TYR A 213 -4.06 -4.79 -5.56
N LEU A 214 -5.33 -4.54 -5.23
CA LEU A 214 -6.44 -4.73 -6.16
C LEU A 214 -6.40 -3.74 -7.34
N GLN A 215 -5.90 -2.51 -7.11
CA GLN A 215 -5.66 -1.54 -8.18
C GLN A 215 -4.52 -1.99 -9.10
N THR A 216 -3.43 -2.54 -8.56
CA THR A 216 -2.33 -3.13 -9.36
C THR A 216 -2.84 -4.25 -10.28
N LEU A 217 -3.86 -5.00 -9.86
CA LEU A 217 -4.53 -6.03 -10.68
C LEU A 217 -5.52 -5.46 -11.73
N ASP A 218 -5.67 -4.14 -11.82
CA ASP A 218 -6.73 -3.45 -12.56
C ASP A 218 -8.15 -3.95 -12.22
N CYS A 219 -8.37 -4.41 -10.99
CA CYS A 219 -9.69 -4.85 -10.52
C CYS A 219 -10.54 -3.67 -10.07
N LEU A 220 -9.91 -2.61 -9.58
CA LEU A 220 -10.56 -1.41 -9.08
C LEU A 220 -9.78 -0.16 -9.42
N ARG A 221 -10.46 0.97 -9.38
CA ARG A 221 -9.90 2.31 -9.52
C ARG A 221 -10.20 3.09 -8.23
N ILE A 222 -9.16 3.59 -7.57
CA ILE A 222 -9.28 4.48 -6.42
C ILE A 222 -9.11 5.92 -6.92
N TYR A 223 -10.09 6.76 -6.66
CA TYR A 223 -10.10 8.14 -7.14
C TYR A 223 -10.73 9.09 -6.12
N THR A 224 -10.43 10.36 -6.28
CA THR A 224 -10.92 11.46 -5.46
C THR A 224 -11.39 12.58 -6.37
N TYR A 225 -12.43 13.28 -5.95
CA TYR A 225 -12.85 14.51 -6.60
C TYR A 225 -12.13 15.70 -5.99
N VAL A 226 -11.49 16.51 -6.83
CA VAL A 226 -10.84 17.74 -6.38
C VAL A 226 -11.69 18.93 -6.79
N ASP A 227 -12.00 19.77 -5.81
CA ASP A 227 -12.57 21.08 -6.06
C ASP A 227 -11.53 21.97 -6.74
N SER A 228 -11.78 22.32 -8.00
CA SER A 228 -10.94 23.27 -8.74
C SER A 228 -11.00 24.69 -8.17
N LYS A 229 -12.06 25.02 -7.41
CA LYS A 229 -12.28 26.34 -6.80
C LYS A 229 -12.97 26.20 -5.43
N ARG A 230 -12.67 27.13 -4.52
CA ARG A 230 -13.41 27.29 -3.26
C ARG A 230 -14.86 27.65 -3.57
N THR A 231 -15.75 26.69 -3.48
CA THR A 231 -17.18 26.91 -3.71
C THR A 231 -17.79 27.67 -2.54
N THR A 232 -18.70 28.59 -2.85
CA THR A 232 -19.55 29.26 -1.87
C THR A 232 -20.99 29.03 -2.29
N LEU A 233 -21.96 29.26 -1.41
CA LEU A 233 -23.39 29.11 -1.75
C LEU A 233 -23.83 29.91 -3.00
N LEU A 234 -23.03 30.90 -3.41
CA LEU A 234 -23.28 31.77 -4.55
C LEU A 234 -22.30 31.55 -5.72
N SER A 235 -21.41 30.56 -5.64
CA SER A 235 -20.52 30.26 -6.76
C SER A 235 -21.28 29.56 -7.89
N GLU A 236 -20.84 29.77 -9.12
CA GLU A 236 -21.31 29.00 -10.27
C GLU A 236 -21.04 27.50 -10.05
N PHE A 237 -21.83 26.66 -10.72
CA PHE A 237 -21.67 25.21 -10.68
C PHE A 237 -20.23 24.85 -11.06
N ALA A 238 -19.47 24.33 -10.09
CA ALA A 238 -18.10 23.89 -10.30
C ALA A 238 -18.14 22.45 -10.82
N VAL A 239 -17.51 22.23 -11.98
CA VAL A 239 -17.26 20.87 -12.46
C VAL A 239 -16.16 20.28 -11.58
N LEU A 240 -16.48 19.17 -10.91
CA LEU A 240 -15.52 18.39 -10.13
C LEU A 240 -14.62 17.63 -11.10
N GLU A 241 -13.31 17.82 -10.97
CA GLU A 241 -12.33 17.05 -11.74
C GLU A 241 -12.02 15.75 -11.00
N GLU A 242 -12.02 14.66 -11.73
CA GLU A 242 -11.62 13.36 -11.23
C GLU A 242 -10.10 13.23 -11.27
N ARG A 243 -9.50 12.85 -10.13
CA ARG A 243 -8.06 12.56 -10.04
C ARG A 243 -7.85 11.21 -9.32
N PRO A 244 -6.78 10.47 -9.63
CA PRO A 244 -6.39 9.29 -8.85
C PRO A 244 -6.16 9.67 -7.38
N ALA A 245 -6.62 8.83 -6.46
CA ALA A 245 -6.48 9.10 -5.04
C ALA A 245 -5.02 8.90 -4.59
N ASN A 246 -4.53 9.82 -3.76
CA ASN A 246 -3.19 9.73 -3.18
C ASN A 246 -3.26 9.34 -1.70
N ILE A 247 -2.16 8.82 -1.15
CA ILE A 247 -2.02 8.48 0.28
C ILE A 247 -2.33 9.67 1.21
N LEU A 248 -2.15 10.90 0.71
CA LEU A 248 -2.38 12.10 1.48
C LEU A 248 -3.87 12.51 1.53
N ASP A 249 -4.72 11.96 0.66
CA ASP A 249 -6.13 12.36 0.55
C ASP A 249 -6.97 11.81 1.71
N ASP A 250 -8.05 12.54 2.03
CA ASP A 250 -8.89 12.18 3.17
C ASP A 250 -9.78 10.99 2.81
N PHE A 251 -9.92 10.05 3.74
CA PHE A 251 -10.65 8.80 3.53
C PHE A 251 -12.14 9.01 3.21
N GLU A 252 -12.72 10.13 3.66
CA GLU A 252 -14.10 10.48 3.35
C GLU A 252 -14.30 10.90 1.88
N THR A 253 -13.23 11.40 1.25
CA THR A 253 -13.23 11.91 -0.13
C THR A 253 -12.75 10.89 -1.16
N ILE A 254 -12.26 9.74 -0.70
CA ILE A 254 -11.78 8.64 -1.55
C ILE A 254 -12.95 7.72 -1.90
N PHE A 255 -13.14 7.52 -3.20
CA PHE A 255 -14.14 6.62 -3.78
C PHE A 255 -13.46 5.44 -4.46
N VAL A 256 -14.17 4.31 -4.45
CA VAL A 256 -13.72 3.07 -5.11
C VAL A 256 -14.72 2.70 -6.20
N GLU A 257 -14.23 2.60 -7.43
CA GLU A 257 -14.97 2.07 -8.58
C GLU A 257 -14.41 0.69 -8.94
N THR A 258 -15.30 -0.25 -9.25
CA THR A 258 -14.92 -1.63 -9.60
C THR A 258 -15.05 -1.86 -11.09
N ASP A 259 -14.12 -2.64 -11.65
CA ASP A 259 -14.22 -3.08 -13.03
C ASP A 259 -15.23 -4.23 -13.17
N LYS A 260 -15.93 -4.27 -14.31
CA LYS A 260 -16.95 -5.27 -14.65
C LYS A 260 -16.38 -6.69 -14.74
N ILE A 261 -15.08 -6.81 -15.05
CA ILE A 261 -14.36 -8.09 -15.15
C ILE A 261 -13.41 -8.35 -13.96
N ALA A 262 -13.54 -7.59 -12.87
CA ALA A 262 -12.62 -7.66 -11.73
C ALA A 262 -12.51 -9.07 -11.10
N ILE A 263 -13.61 -9.84 -11.04
CA ILE A 263 -13.58 -11.21 -10.51
C ILE A 263 -12.73 -12.14 -11.37
N ILE A 264 -12.76 -11.97 -12.70
CA ILE A 264 -11.96 -12.78 -13.62
C ILE A 264 -10.48 -12.43 -13.50
N LYS A 265 -10.17 -11.12 -13.43
CA LYS A 265 -8.81 -10.60 -13.18
C LYS A 265 -8.24 -11.09 -11.84
N MET A 266 -9.05 -11.10 -10.78
CA MET A 266 -8.66 -11.70 -9.49
C MET A 266 -8.38 -13.20 -9.65
N GLY A 267 -9.26 -13.93 -10.35
CA GLY A 267 -9.07 -15.35 -10.63
C GLY A 267 -7.76 -15.68 -11.37
N ALA A 268 -7.24 -14.75 -12.19
CA ALA A 268 -5.97 -14.90 -12.88
C ALA A 268 -4.77 -15.00 -11.92
N LEU A 269 -4.83 -14.39 -10.74
CA LEU A 269 -3.81 -14.52 -9.70
C LEU A 269 -3.62 -15.98 -9.24
N ARG A 270 -4.64 -16.83 -9.38
CA ARG A 270 -4.58 -18.26 -9.02
C ARG A 270 -4.24 -19.19 -10.19
N TYR A 271 -4.16 -18.67 -11.41
CA TYR A 271 -4.02 -19.51 -12.58
C TYR A 271 -2.61 -20.11 -12.65
N LYS A 272 -2.55 -21.44 -12.51
CA LYS A 272 -1.36 -22.30 -12.44
C LYS A 272 -0.47 -22.10 -11.20
N GLY A 273 -0.84 -22.81 -10.13
CA GLY A 273 0.15 -23.50 -9.29
C GLY A 273 1.07 -22.65 -8.42
N GLN A 274 0.71 -21.40 -8.09
CA GLN A 274 1.33 -20.72 -6.95
C GLN A 274 0.99 -21.53 -5.68
N THR A 275 1.93 -22.38 -5.27
CA THR A 275 2.00 -22.85 -3.89
C THR A 275 2.28 -21.66 -2.99
N ASP A 276 1.99 -21.78 -1.70
CA ASP A 276 2.53 -20.84 -0.72
C ASP A 276 4.01 -20.64 -1.05
N ILE A 277 4.42 -19.39 -1.23
CA ILE A 277 5.82 -19.08 -1.48
C ILE A 277 6.49 -19.29 -0.12
N ASP A 278 6.95 -20.51 0.08
CA ASP A 278 7.75 -20.95 1.22
C ASP A 278 9.20 -20.48 1.11
N ILE A 279 9.45 -19.47 0.27
CA ILE A 279 10.72 -18.74 0.30
C ILE A 279 10.55 -17.76 1.47
N PRO A 280 11.24 -17.95 2.61
CA PRO A 280 11.42 -16.85 3.56
C PRO A 280 11.86 -15.61 2.77
N PHE A 281 11.60 -14.42 3.28
CA PHE A 281 11.99 -13.19 2.58
C PHE A 281 13.53 -12.99 2.41
N GLU A 282 14.32 -14.07 2.44
CA GLU A 282 15.75 -14.17 2.14
C GLU A 282 16.07 -15.44 1.34
N GLU A 283 16.62 -15.25 0.14
CA GLU A 283 17.97 -15.74 -0.20
C GLU A 283 18.88 -14.51 -0.32
#